data_AF-A0A8H7ZNI7-F1
#
_entry.id   AF-A0A8H7ZNI7-F1
#
_cell.length_a   1.000
_cell.length_b   1.000
_cell.length_c   1.000
_cell.angle_alpha   90.00
_cell.angle_beta   90.00
_cell.angle_gamma   90.00
#
_symmetry.space_group_name_H-M   'P 1'
#
loop_
_entity.id
_entity.type
_entity.pdbx_description
1 polymer ?
#
loop_
_entity_poly.entity_id
_entity_poly.type
_entity_poly.pdbx_seq_one_letter_code
_entity_poly.pdbx_strand_id
1 'polypeptide(L)'
;RQSCFALLGDLAVGCFEHIRPYVPELLPRLTEEIDVNFQFVSVCNNAAWAAGEIALKYGAETRPYVQPMLERLVPLLVYNEAHGITGKAGGSRADADDDDERGRKESGVPPMLAENCAITTGRLGLVCTNLVAPHLESFVASWCVAFAH
;
A
#
# COMPACT_ATOMS: atom_id res chain seq x y z
N ARG A 1 0.98 -16.85 5.01
CA ARG A 1 0.60 -15.45 5.31
C ARG A 1 -0.02 -14.77 4.10
N GLN A 2 0.69 -14.63 2.97
CA GLN A 2 0.19 -14.02 1.73
C GLN A 2 -1.24 -14.43 1.34
N SER A 3 -1.50 -15.73 1.12
CA SER A 3 -2.82 -16.21 0.68
C SER A 3 -3.92 -16.04 1.73
N CYS A 4 -3.54 -16.00 3.02
CA CYS A 4 -4.47 -15.77 4.12
C CYS A 4 -5.00 -14.32 4.10
N PHE A 5 -4.12 -13.34 3.85
CA PHE A 5 -4.54 -11.94 3.75
C PHE A 5 -5.35 -11.65 2.50
N ALA A 6 -5.04 -12.30 1.37
CA ALA A 6 -5.90 -12.24 0.19
C ALA A 6 -7.31 -12.77 0.51
N LEU A 7 -7.41 -13.97 1.10
CA LEU A 7 -8.70 -14.51 1.51
C LEU A 7 -9.42 -13.60 2.51
N LEU A 8 -8.70 -12.99 3.46
CA LEU A 8 -9.31 -12.09 4.44
C LEU A 8 -9.93 -10.85 3.76
N GLY A 9 -9.27 -10.27 2.77
CA GLY A 9 -9.86 -9.17 1.99
C GLY A 9 -11.08 -9.63 1.18
N ASP A 10 -11.04 -10.82 0.56
CA ASP A 10 -12.21 -11.40 -0.12
C ASP A 10 -13.39 -11.60 0.84
N LEU A 11 -13.14 -12.07 2.06
CA LEU A 11 -14.15 -12.22 3.12
C LEU A 11 -14.68 -10.85 3.58
N ALA A 12 -13.84 -9.82 3.64
CA ALA A 12 -14.29 -8.45 3.94
C ALA A 12 -15.25 -7.94 2.86
N VAL A 13 -14.96 -8.21 1.58
CA VAL A 13 -15.82 -7.82 0.46
C VAL A 13 -17.15 -8.59 0.48
N GLY A 14 -17.09 -9.91 0.61
CA GLY A 14 -18.23 -10.81 0.40
C GLY A 14 -19.09 -11.11 1.63
N CYS A 15 -18.52 -11.09 2.84
CA CYS A 15 -19.22 -11.50 4.05
C CYS A 15 -18.74 -10.77 5.32
N PHE A 16 -18.72 -9.44 5.26
CA PHE A 16 -18.16 -8.60 6.32
C PHE A 16 -18.72 -8.88 7.74
N GLU A 17 -20.02 -9.15 7.84
CA GLU A 17 -20.69 -9.39 9.13
C GLU A 17 -20.06 -10.53 9.95
N HIS A 18 -19.48 -11.52 9.29
CA HIS A 18 -18.81 -12.63 9.98
C HIS A 18 -17.38 -12.27 10.43
N ILE A 19 -16.74 -11.30 9.78
CA ILE A 19 -15.38 -10.86 10.18
C ILE A 19 -15.41 -9.69 11.16
N ARG A 20 -16.49 -8.89 11.15
CA ARG A 20 -16.65 -7.67 11.95
C ARG A 20 -16.30 -7.86 13.45
N PRO A 21 -16.72 -8.94 14.14
CA PRO A 21 -16.36 -9.15 15.55
C PRO A 21 -14.85 -9.30 15.80
N TYR A 22 -14.10 -9.71 14.77
CA TYR A 22 -12.66 -9.98 14.86
C TYR A 22 -11.81 -8.80 14.36
N VAL A 23 -12.42 -7.79 13.74
CA VAL A 23 -11.72 -6.60 13.21
C VAL A 23 -10.77 -5.95 14.23
N PRO A 24 -11.12 -5.82 15.53
CA PRO A 24 -10.21 -5.24 16.51
C PRO A 24 -8.89 -5.99 16.71
N GLU A 25 -8.87 -7.30 16.43
CA GLU A 25 -7.66 -8.13 16.45
C GLU A 25 -6.96 -8.18 15.07
N LEU A 26 -7.75 -8.20 14.00
CA LEU A 26 -7.25 -8.36 12.63
C LEU A 26 -6.53 -7.10 12.11
N LEU A 27 -7.09 -5.91 12.30
CA LEU A 27 -6.51 -4.67 11.74
C LEU A 27 -5.11 -4.35 12.30
N PRO A 28 -4.83 -4.47 13.62
CA PRO A 28 -3.48 -4.31 14.14
C PRO A 28 -2.49 -5.29 13.51
N ARG A 29 -2.87 -6.58 13.38
CA ARG A 29 -2.01 -7.60 12.76
C ARG A 29 -1.73 -7.33 11.29
N LEU A 30 -2.74 -6.92 10.52
CA LEU A 30 -2.56 -6.51 9.13
C LEU A 30 -1.60 -5.32 9.04
N THR A 31 -1.75 -4.33 9.93
CA THR A 31 -0.90 -3.14 9.98
C THR A 31 0.56 -3.50 10.25
N GLU A 32 0.82 -4.46 11.16
CA GLU A 32 2.17 -4.94 11.44
C GLU A 32 2.86 -5.57 10.22
N GLU A 33 2.08 -6.29 9.40
CA GLU A 33 2.54 -6.98 8.18
C GLU A 33 2.77 -6.03 6.99
N ILE A 34 2.30 -4.78 7.07
CA ILE A 34 2.68 -3.70 6.15
C ILE A 34 4.09 -3.23 6.53
N ASP A 35 5.09 -3.98 6.07
CA ASP A 35 6.50 -3.74 6.31
C ASP A 35 7.05 -2.66 5.35
N VAL A 36 7.56 -1.57 5.93
CA VAL A 36 8.18 -0.45 5.20
C VAL A 36 9.49 -0.83 4.50
N ASN A 37 10.12 -1.94 4.91
CA ASN A 37 11.29 -2.50 4.25
C ASN A 37 10.94 -3.49 3.14
N PHE A 38 9.63 -3.75 2.95
CA PHE A 38 9.08 -4.61 1.89
C PHE A 38 9.81 -5.95 1.75
N GLN A 39 10.29 -6.55 2.87
CA GLN A 39 11.05 -7.81 2.85
C GLN A 39 10.26 -8.95 2.20
N PHE A 40 8.95 -8.97 2.44
CA PHE A 40 8.00 -9.90 1.84
C PHE A 40 6.91 -9.14 1.07
N VAL A 41 7.28 -8.61 -0.10
CA VAL A 41 6.41 -7.76 -0.96
C VAL A 41 4.98 -8.29 -1.08
N SER A 42 4.79 -9.56 -1.44
CA SER A 42 3.45 -10.11 -1.66
C SER A 42 2.63 -10.22 -0.38
N VAL A 43 3.27 -10.36 0.78
CA VAL A 43 2.58 -10.37 2.08
C VAL A 43 2.15 -8.96 2.43
N CYS A 44 3.06 -7.99 2.32
CA CYS A 44 2.79 -6.56 2.57
C CYS A 44 1.68 -6.04 1.65
N ASN A 45 1.73 -6.39 0.36
CA ASN A 45 0.73 -6.04 -0.64
C ASN A 45 -0.68 -6.51 -0.26
N ASN A 46 -0.80 -7.80 0.08
CA ASN A 46 -2.09 -8.37 0.43
C ASN A 46 -2.60 -7.86 1.78
N ALA A 47 -1.70 -7.57 2.73
CA ALA A 47 -2.06 -6.97 4.00
C ALA A 47 -2.61 -5.56 3.84
N ALA A 48 -1.95 -4.71 3.03
CA ALA A 48 -2.40 -3.36 2.73
C ALA A 48 -3.79 -3.39 2.05
N TRP A 49 -3.94 -4.19 0.99
CA TRP A 49 -5.21 -4.33 0.28
C TRP A 49 -6.35 -4.78 1.21
N ALA A 50 -6.13 -5.84 2.00
CA ALA A 50 -7.14 -6.36 2.93
C ALA A 50 -7.52 -5.34 4.01
N ALA A 51 -6.54 -4.59 4.54
CA ALA A 51 -6.80 -3.52 5.50
C ALA A 51 -7.69 -2.42 4.88
N GLY A 52 -7.46 -2.07 3.61
CA GLY A 52 -8.29 -1.13 2.87
C GLY A 52 -9.73 -1.61 2.65
N GLU A 53 -9.92 -2.89 2.30
CA GLU A 53 -11.27 -3.48 2.17
C GLU A 53 -12.01 -3.49 3.51
N ILE A 54 -11.35 -3.90 4.59
CA ILE A 54 -11.91 -3.86 5.94
C ILE A 54 -12.26 -2.43 6.34
N ALA A 55 -11.40 -1.46 6.05
CA ALA A 55 -11.64 -0.05 6.37
C ALA A 55 -12.93 0.48 5.72
N LEU A 56 -13.16 0.18 4.44
CA LEU A 56 -14.37 0.59 3.73
C LEU A 56 -15.65 0.02 4.37
N LYS A 57 -15.60 -1.24 4.81
CA LYS A 57 -16.75 -1.92 5.40
C LYS A 57 -16.98 -1.55 6.87
N TYR A 58 -15.92 -1.30 7.62
CA TYR A 58 -15.99 -0.97 9.04
C TYR A 58 -16.31 0.52 9.28
N GLY A 59 -16.05 1.38 8.29
CA GLY A 59 -16.49 2.77 8.29
C GLY A 59 -15.89 3.57 9.45
N ALA A 60 -16.70 4.38 10.11
CA ALA A 60 -16.23 5.29 11.17
C ALA A 60 -15.48 4.57 12.32
N GLU A 61 -15.76 3.29 12.54
CA GLU A 61 -15.10 2.48 13.57
C GLU A 61 -13.64 2.15 13.22
N THR A 62 -13.21 2.37 11.98
CA THR A 62 -11.80 2.25 11.57
C THR A 62 -10.92 3.33 12.21
N ARG A 63 -11.50 4.43 12.72
CA ARG A 63 -10.78 5.60 13.26
C ARG A 63 -9.55 5.28 14.14
N PRO A 64 -9.60 4.34 15.11
CA PRO A 64 -8.45 4.06 15.98
C PRO A 64 -7.24 3.46 15.24
N TYR A 65 -7.47 2.86 14.08
CA TYR A 65 -6.47 2.14 13.29
C TYR A 65 -5.87 3.00 12.17
N VAL A 66 -6.51 4.13 11.81
CA VAL A 66 -6.08 4.97 10.69
C VAL A 66 -4.67 5.48 10.88
N GLN A 67 -4.36 6.08 12.04
CA GLN A 67 -3.05 6.66 12.30
C GLN A 67 -1.93 5.60 12.23
N PRO A 68 -2.02 4.43 12.90
CA PRO A 68 -1.05 3.34 12.74
C PRO A 68 -0.89 2.85 11.29
N MET A 69 -1.98 2.79 10.51
CA MET A 69 -1.89 2.39 9.10
C MET A 69 -1.17 3.44 8.26
N LEU A 70 -1.44 4.74 8.46
CA LEU A 70 -0.76 5.82 7.75
C LEU A 70 0.75 5.82 8.02
N GLU A 71 1.17 5.54 9.25
CA GLU A 71 2.58 5.43 9.65
C GLU A 71 3.35 4.33 8.89
N ARG A 72 2.64 3.35 8.30
CA ARG A 72 3.22 2.31 7.44
C ARG A 72 3.05 2.61 5.95
N LEU A 73 1.87 3.07 5.54
CA LEU A 73 1.52 3.29 4.13
C LEU A 73 2.24 4.49 3.53
N VAL A 74 2.33 5.62 4.25
CA VAL A 74 2.93 6.85 3.72
C VAL A 74 4.42 6.67 3.39
N PRO A 75 5.26 6.08 4.27
CA PRO A 75 6.66 5.81 3.94
C PRO A 75 6.85 4.97 2.67
N LEU A 76 5.98 3.98 2.43
CA LEU A 76 6.03 3.15 1.23
C LEU A 76 5.69 3.93 -0.04
N LEU A 77 4.74 4.88 0.04
CA LEU A 77 4.41 5.76 -1.08
C LEU A 77 5.56 6.70 -1.43
N VAL A 78 6.16 7.35 -0.43
CA VAL A 78 7.20 8.37 -0.64
C VAL A 78 8.61 7.81 -0.81
N TYR A 79 8.79 6.49 -0.65
CA TYR A 79 10.10 5.84 -0.72
C TYR A 79 10.86 6.18 -2.02
N ASN A 80 10.16 6.19 -3.15
CA ASN A 80 10.77 6.44 -4.45
C ASN A 80 11.18 7.91 -4.64
N GLU A 81 10.49 8.87 -3.99
CA GLU A 81 10.90 10.28 -3.99
C GLU A 81 12.19 10.50 -3.18
N ALA A 82 12.28 9.88 -2.00
CA ALA A 82 13.45 10.00 -1.13
C ALA A 82 14.74 9.43 -1.75
N HIS A 83 14.62 8.47 -2.68
CA HIS A 83 15.76 7.83 -3.37
C HIS A 83 16.00 8.40 -4.78
N GLY A 84 15.36 9.50 -5.16
CA GLY A 84 15.58 10.16 -6.46
C GLY A 84 15.10 9.33 -7.66
N ILE A 85 14.17 8.40 -7.44
CA ILE A 85 13.64 7.50 -8.47
C ILE A 85 12.35 8.11 -9.00
N THR A 86 12.47 9.32 -9.53
CA THR A 86 11.40 10.00 -10.25
C THR A 86 11.86 10.22 -11.69
N GLY A 87 11.37 9.36 -12.60
CA GLY A 87 11.37 9.63 -14.03
C GLY A 87 12.63 9.29 -14.83
N LYS A 88 12.64 8.11 -15.44
CA LYS A 88 12.84 8.04 -16.89
C LYS A 88 11.71 7.22 -17.51
N ALA A 89 10.71 7.95 -17.99
CA ALA A 89 9.81 7.45 -19.03
C ALA A 89 10.64 7.13 -20.29
N GLY A 90 10.34 6.01 -20.94
CA GLY A 90 10.73 5.74 -22.33
C GLY A 90 12.22 5.49 -22.57
N GLY A 91 12.60 4.21 -22.65
CA GLY A 91 13.85 3.83 -23.30
C GLY A 91 13.79 4.18 -24.79
N SER A 92 14.48 5.25 -25.18
CA SER A 92 14.86 5.44 -26.57
C SER A 92 15.98 4.46 -26.88
N ARG A 93 15.72 3.59 -27.86
CA ARG A 93 16.59 2.52 -28.34
C ARG A 93 17.75 3.17 -29.10
N ALA A 94 18.92 3.21 -28.48
CA ALA A 94 20.19 3.45 -29.17
C ALA A 94 21.32 2.77 -28.40
N ASP A 95 21.73 1.63 -28.96
CA ASP A 95 23.10 1.14 -29.03
C ASP A 95 23.90 1.02 -27.71
N ALA A 96 23.82 -0.17 -27.10
CA ALA A 96 24.92 -0.73 -26.33
C ALA A 96 24.78 -2.26 -26.32
N ASP A 97 25.58 -2.92 -27.17
CA ASP A 97 26.06 -4.28 -26.93
C ASP A 97 26.90 -4.25 -25.63
N ASP A 98 26.46 -4.95 -24.59
CA ASP A 98 27.36 -5.80 -23.77
C ASP A 98 26.54 -6.62 -22.76
N ASP A 99 26.91 -7.90 -22.65
CA ASP A 99 26.32 -8.91 -21.80
C ASP A 99 26.51 -8.60 -20.29
N ASP A 100 25.50 -8.04 -19.63
CA ASP A 100 25.39 -8.11 -18.16
C ASP A 100 23.94 -8.31 -17.71
N GLU A 101 23.46 -9.55 -17.86
CA GLU A 101 22.15 -10.01 -17.39
C GLU A 101 22.11 -10.24 -15.85
N ARG A 102 23.11 -9.74 -15.11
CA ARG A 102 23.22 -9.92 -13.66
C ARG A 102 22.44 -8.86 -12.89
N GLY A 103 21.12 -9.01 -12.92
CA GLY A 103 20.22 -8.60 -11.84
C GLY A 103 20.24 -7.12 -11.50
N ARG A 104 19.58 -6.29 -12.32
CA ARG A 104 19.16 -4.94 -11.94
C ARG A 104 18.25 -5.08 -10.70
N LYS A 105 18.79 -4.88 -9.49
CA LYS A 105 17.97 -4.70 -8.28
C LYS A 105 17.02 -3.56 -8.59
N GLU A 106 15.73 -3.85 -8.64
CA GLU A 106 14.70 -2.81 -8.68
C GLU A 106 14.90 -1.95 -7.44
N SER A 107 15.56 -0.80 -7.61
CA SER A 107 15.69 0.21 -6.59
C SER A 107 14.32 0.88 -6.50
N GLY A 108 13.56 0.57 -5.46
CA GLY A 108 12.25 1.19 -5.22
C GLY A 108 11.20 0.22 -4.71
N VAL A 109 10.09 0.78 -4.23
CA VAL A 109 8.92 -0.01 -3.85
C VAL A 109 8.30 -0.60 -5.13
N PRO A 110 8.02 -1.92 -5.18
CA PRO A 110 7.41 -2.55 -6.34
C PRO A 110 6.10 -1.88 -6.74
N PRO A 111 5.82 -1.66 -8.05
CA PRO A 111 4.67 -0.89 -8.50
C PRO A 111 3.32 -1.36 -7.94
N MET A 112 3.08 -2.68 -7.93
CA MET A 112 1.83 -3.25 -7.38
C MET A 112 1.64 -2.95 -5.89
N LEU A 113 2.73 -2.94 -5.12
CA LEU A 113 2.68 -2.60 -3.69
C LEU A 113 2.40 -1.10 -3.52
N ALA A 114 3.08 -0.24 -4.29
CA ALA A 114 2.84 1.20 -4.27
C ALA A 114 1.38 1.55 -4.63
N GLU A 115 0.83 0.90 -5.67
CA GLU A 115 -0.56 1.05 -6.08
C GLU A 115 -1.52 0.63 -4.96
N ASN A 116 -1.33 -0.55 -4.35
CA ASN A 116 -2.19 -0.99 -3.26
C ASN A 116 -2.07 -0.11 -2.01
N CYS A 117 -0.88 0.41 -1.70
CA CYS A 117 -0.72 1.40 -0.65
C CYS A 117 -1.48 2.70 -0.98
N ALA A 118 -1.44 3.15 -2.23
CA ALA A 118 -2.13 4.36 -2.68
C ALA A 118 -3.66 4.20 -2.60
N ILE A 119 -4.17 3.08 -3.11
CA ILE A 119 -5.59 2.72 -3.01
C ILE A 119 -6.02 2.67 -1.54
N THR A 120 -5.24 2.00 -0.69
CA THR A 120 -5.55 1.84 0.74
C THR A 120 -5.59 3.20 1.44
N THR A 121 -4.58 4.05 1.26
CA THR A 121 -4.56 5.41 1.81
C THR A 121 -5.77 6.23 1.34
N GLY A 122 -6.13 6.13 0.06
CA GLY A 122 -7.34 6.77 -0.49
C GLY A 122 -8.63 6.30 0.21
N ARG A 123 -8.77 4.99 0.43
CA ARG A 123 -9.90 4.40 1.18
C ARG A 123 -9.97 4.90 2.62
N LEU A 124 -8.83 5.00 3.30
CA LEU A 124 -8.78 5.62 4.63
C LEU A 124 -9.25 7.08 4.59
N GLY A 125 -8.91 7.82 3.53
CA GLY A 125 -9.34 9.20 3.33
C GLY A 125 -10.86 9.34 3.13
N LEU A 126 -11.49 8.36 2.48
CA LEU A 126 -12.96 8.30 2.35
C LEU A 126 -13.65 8.04 3.69
N VAL A 127 -13.04 7.19 4.53
CA VAL A 127 -13.64 6.73 5.78
C VAL A 127 -13.38 7.69 6.94
N CYS A 128 -12.19 8.30 6.99
CA CYS A 128 -11.70 9.13 8.08
C CYS A 128 -10.96 10.36 7.56
N THR A 129 -11.62 11.18 6.75
CA THR A 129 -11.03 12.35 6.07
C THR A 129 -10.27 13.27 7.02
N ASN A 130 -10.81 13.56 8.20
CA ASN A 130 -10.16 14.45 9.18
C ASN A 130 -8.81 13.94 9.70
N LEU A 131 -8.56 12.63 9.61
CA LEU A 131 -7.29 12.03 10.02
C LEU A 131 -6.30 11.94 8.85
N VAL A 132 -6.79 11.73 7.62
CA VAL A 132 -5.91 11.59 6.45
C VAL A 132 -5.54 12.94 5.84
N ALA A 133 -6.48 13.90 5.82
CA ALA A 133 -6.30 15.20 5.17
C ALA A 133 -5.06 15.99 5.64
N PRO A 134 -4.69 16.02 6.96
CA PRO A 134 -3.48 16.70 7.41
C PRO A 134 -2.18 16.12 6.83
N HIS A 135 -2.19 14.88 6.35
CA HIS A 135 -1.04 14.21 5.74
C HIS A 135 -1.02 14.30 4.22
N LEU A 136 -2.07 14.85 3.59
CA LEU A 136 -2.23 14.82 2.13
C LEU A 136 -1.02 15.42 1.41
N GLU A 137 -0.52 16.56 1.87
CA GLU A 137 0.66 17.21 1.30
C GLU A 137 1.91 16.31 1.31
N SER A 138 2.04 15.42 2.29
CA SER A 138 3.23 14.58 2.41
C SER A 138 3.24 13.39 1.46
N PHE A 139 2.12 13.00 0.84
CA PHE A 139 2.07 11.82 -0.03
C PHE A 139 1.36 12.02 -1.37
N VAL A 140 0.64 13.13 -1.59
CA VAL A 140 -0.24 13.30 -2.77
C VAL A 140 0.51 13.21 -4.10
N ALA A 141 1.75 13.72 -4.17
CA ALA A 141 2.56 13.63 -5.39
C ALA A 141 2.88 12.17 -5.73
N SER A 142 3.47 11.43 -4.78
CA SER A 142 3.72 9.99 -4.89
C SER A 142 2.47 9.17 -5.17
N TRP A 143 1.34 9.52 -4.55
CA TRP A 143 0.05 8.87 -4.74
C TRP A 143 -0.44 8.99 -6.19
N CYS A 144 -0.31 10.17 -6.81
CA CYS A 144 -0.64 10.35 -8.22
C CYS A 144 0.29 9.53 -9.13
N VAL A 145 1.58 9.46 -8.81
CA VAL A 145 2.55 8.68 -9.59
C VAL A 145 2.23 7.19 -9.58
N ALA A 146 1.71 6.66 -8.47
CA ALA A 146 1.33 5.25 -8.34
C ALA A 146 0.28 4.79 -9.37
N PHE A 147 -0.48 5.72 -9.98
CA PHE A 147 -1.51 5.43 -11.00
C PHE A 147 -1.14 5.93 -12.41
N ALA A 148 0.07 6.42 -12.63
CA ALA A 148 0.47 7.06 -13.89
C ALA A 148 0.97 6.07 -14.97
N HIS A 149 0.79 4.76 -14.76
CA HIS A 149 1.23 3.68 -15.65
C HIS A 149 0.04 2.86 -16.15
#